data_AF-A0A7J2YN72-F1
#
_entry.id   AF-A0A7J2YN72-F1
#
_cell.length_a   1.000
_cell.length_b   1.000
_cell.length_c   1.000
_cell.angle_alpha   90.00
_cell.angle_beta   90.00
_cell.angle_gamma   90.00
#
_symmetry.space_group_name_H-M   'P 1'
#
loop_
_entity.id
_entity.type
_entity.pdbx_description
1 polymer ?
#
loop_
_entity_poly.entity_id
_entity_poly.type
_entity_poly.pdbx_seq_one_letter_code
_entity_poly.pdbx_strand_id
1 'polypeptide(L)'
;MSELIKWFEKRRETKALATIQRHLALTTGIVEDLEKAIIAAVKGSKNEMKEYVERVTSSEREADSLRRKVMDEISKGELSPVDRADLMDLVKRVDMVADWSRESTRVLGAIPMEKVPNPIKDACIEMIKNVNKCTVSLQKCVNKMMTKPEEAL
;
A
#
# COMPACT_ATOMS: atom_id res chain seq x y z
N MET A 1 18.33 -20.80 9.88
CA MET A 1 17.76 -19.43 9.87
C MET A 1 18.02 -18.86 8.49
N SER A 2 16.98 -18.39 7.79
CA SER A 2 17.10 -17.88 6.41
C SER A 2 18.11 -16.73 6.33
N GLU A 3 18.88 -16.63 5.24
CA GLU A 3 19.78 -15.50 4.99
C GLU A 3 19.02 -14.17 4.95
N LEU A 4 17.75 -14.19 4.52
CA LEU A 4 16.84 -13.04 4.60
C LEU A 4 16.58 -12.59 6.05
N ILE A 5 16.45 -13.53 6.99
CA ILE A 5 16.25 -13.22 8.41
C ILE A 5 17.51 -12.58 9.00
N LYS A 6 18.68 -13.16 8.73
CA LYS A 6 19.97 -12.59 9.18
C LYS A 6 20.26 -11.23 8.56
N TRP A 7 19.79 -11.01 7.33
CA TRP A 7 19.86 -9.72 6.65
C TRP A 7 19.05 -8.68 7.45
N PHE A 8 17.81 -8.98 7.83
CA PHE A 8 17.02 -8.06 8.65
C PHE A 8 17.65 -7.70 10.01
N GLU A 9 18.54 -8.55 10.56
CA GLU A 9 19.24 -8.30 11.83
C GLU A 9 20.45 -7.35 11.73
N LYS A 10 21.01 -7.10 10.53
CA LYS A 10 22.23 -6.29 10.36
C LYS A 10 21.92 -4.77 10.23
N ARG A 11 22.92 -3.94 10.53
CA ARG A 11 22.78 -2.47 10.78
C ARG A 11 22.76 -1.59 9.51
N ARG A 12 23.22 -2.09 8.35
CA ARG A 12 23.10 -1.38 7.05
C ARG A 12 21.69 -1.53 6.47
N GLU A 13 21.01 -2.63 6.78
CA GLU A 13 19.62 -2.91 6.42
C GLU A 13 18.63 -1.96 7.08
N THR A 14 18.99 -1.31 8.19
CA THR A 14 18.09 -0.38 8.91
C THR A 14 17.51 0.73 8.03
N LYS A 15 18.26 1.23 7.03
CA LYS A 15 17.74 2.26 6.10
C LYS A 15 16.77 1.69 5.07
N ALA A 16 17.10 0.55 4.47
CA ALA A 16 16.20 -0.14 3.53
C ALA A 16 14.91 -0.54 4.25
N LEU A 17 15.03 -1.11 5.46
CA LEU A 17 13.93 -1.47 6.34
C LEU A 17 13.04 -0.27 6.68
N ALA A 18 13.62 0.83 7.16
CA ALA A 18 12.86 2.04 7.47
C ALA A 18 12.14 2.59 6.22
N THR A 19 12.78 2.48 5.05
CA THR A 19 12.17 2.90 3.78
C THR A 19 11.01 1.99 3.39
N ILE A 20 11.13 0.67 3.57
CA ILE A 20 10.04 -0.28 3.34
C ILE A 20 8.89 -0.04 4.32
N GLN A 21 9.17 0.16 5.60
CA GLN A 21 8.15 0.47 6.61
C GLN A 21 7.40 1.77 6.28
N ARG A 22 8.11 2.80 5.80
CA ARG A 22 7.49 4.03 5.33
C ARG A 22 6.64 3.81 4.08
N HIS A 23 7.13 3.02 3.11
CA HIS A 23 6.37 2.65 1.91
C HIS A 23 5.07 1.91 2.26
N LEU A 24 5.14 0.96 3.19
CA LEU A 24 3.96 0.25 3.71
C LEU A 24 2.97 1.20 4.40
N ALA A 25 3.47 2.10 5.25
CA ALA A 25 2.61 3.08 5.94
C ALA A 25 1.90 4.02 4.96
N LEU A 26 2.59 4.50 3.93
CA LEU A 26 1.97 5.29 2.86
C LEU A 26 0.95 4.47 2.07
N THR A 27 1.24 3.21 1.77
CA THR A 27 0.32 2.31 1.08
C THR A 27 -0.98 2.13 1.87
N THR A 28 -0.91 1.90 3.19
CA THR A 28 -2.11 1.85 4.04
C THR A 28 -2.87 3.19 4.01
N GLY A 29 -2.16 4.32 4.15
CA GLY A 29 -2.78 5.64 4.12
C GLY A 29 -3.47 5.98 2.78
N ILE A 30 -2.93 5.48 1.66
CA ILE A 30 -3.56 5.59 0.34
C ILE A 30 -4.90 4.86 0.29
N VAL A 31 -4.96 3.64 0.83
CA VAL A 31 -6.21 2.86 0.89
C VAL A 31 -7.24 3.52 1.81
N GLU A 32 -6.80 4.07 2.95
CA GLU A 32 -7.68 4.84 3.85
C GLU A 32 -8.25 6.10 3.16
N ASP A 33 -7.45 6.81 2.37
CA ASP A 33 -7.93 7.97 1.63
C ASP A 33 -8.83 7.58 0.46
N LEU A 34 -8.60 6.42 -0.19
CA LEU A 34 -9.54 5.85 -1.15
C LEU A 34 -10.89 5.50 -0.51
N GLU A 35 -10.89 4.92 0.70
CA GLU A 35 -12.11 4.67 1.47
C GLU A 35 -12.90 5.96 1.68
N LYS A 36 -12.22 7.02 2.12
CA LYS A 36 -12.85 8.33 2.31
C LYS A 36 -13.37 8.92 1.00
N ALA A 37 -12.64 8.77 -0.11
CA ALA A 37 -13.08 9.22 -1.42
C ALA A 37 -14.37 8.51 -1.87
N ILE A 38 -14.45 7.18 -1.71
CA ILE A 38 -15.64 6.39 -2.06
C ILE A 38 -16.83 6.80 -1.19
N ILE A 39 -16.64 6.96 0.12
CA ILE A 39 -17.70 7.39 1.04
C ILE A 39 -18.19 8.80 0.68
N ALA A 40 -17.29 9.73 0.38
CA ALA A 40 -17.65 11.08 -0.03
C ALA A 40 -18.43 11.09 -1.36
N ALA A 41 -18.01 10.27 -2.33
CA ALA A 41 -18.71 10.11 -3.61
C ALA A 41 -20.14 9.60 -3.40
N VAL A 42 -20.33 8.57 -2.56
CA VAL A 42 -21.65 8.00 -2.24
C VAL A 42 -22.57 9.02 -1.56
N LYS A 43 -22.01 9.89 -0.71
CA LYS A 43 -22.74 10.98 -0.04
C LYS A 43 -23.03 12.19 -0.95
N GLY A 44 -22.46 12.22 -2.16
CA GLY A 44 -22.58 13.36 -3.06
C GLY A 44 -21.66 14.55 -2.73
N SER A 45 -20.71 14.37 -1.80
CA SER A 45 -19.73 15.39 -1.40
C SER A 45 -18.59 15.49 -2.41
N LYS A 46 -18.84 16.13 -3.56
CA LYS A 46 -17.86 16.22 -4.67
C LYS A 46 -16.52 16.87 -4.29
N ASN A 47 -16.55 17.90 -3.44
CA ASN A 47 -15.33 18.60 -3.02
C ASN A 47 -14.46 17.70 -2.13
N GLU A 48 -15.05 17.07 -1.11
CA GLU A 48 -14.35 16.10 -0.26
C GLU A 48 -13.79 14.93 -1.07
N MET A 49 -14.59 14.38 -2.00
CA MET A 49 -14.13 13.32 -2.89
C MET A 49 -12.87 13.76 -3.64
N LYS A 50 -12.89 14.96 -4.25
CA LYS A 50 -11.75 15.50 -4.99
C LYS A 50 -10.51 15.66 -4.11
N GLU A 51 -10.66 16.19 -2.90
CA GLU A 51 -9.57 16.35 -1.94
C GLU A 51 -8.91 15.00 -1.60
N TYR A 52 -9.71 13.97 -1.33
CA TYR A 52 -9.17 12.62 -1.05
C TYR A 52 -8.51 12.00 -2.28
N VAL A 53 -9.05 12.20 -3.49
CA VAL A 53 -8.43 11.73 -4.74
C VAL A 53 -7.07 12.40 -4.98
N GLU A 54 -6.96 13.69 -4.70
CA GLU A 54 -5.69 14.42 -4.80
C GLU A 54 -4.66 13.86 -3.80
N ARG A 55 -5.08 13.58 -2.57
CA ARG A 55 -4.23 12.94 -1.55
C ARG A 55 -3.76 11.54 -1.97
N VAL A 56 -4.65 10.71 -2.52
CA VAL A 56 -4.28 9.40 -3.07
C VAL A 56 -3.22 9.56 -4.15
N THR A 57 -3.42 10.51 -5.06
CA THR A 57 -2.49 10.77 -6.17
C THR A 57 -1.13 11.27 -5.68
N SER A 58 -1.07 12.16 -4.69
CA SER A 58 0.19 12.64 -4.15
C SER A 58 0.94 11.55 -3.38
N SER A 59 0.22 10.76 -2.57
CA SER A 59 0.80 9.71 -1.75
C SER A 59 1.28 8.53 -2.58
N GLU A 60 0.59 8.16 -3.67
CA GLU A 60 1.06 7.14 -4.61
C GLU A 60 2.37 7.54 -5.26
N ARG A 61 2.52 8.80 -5.71
CA ARG A 61 3.80 9.29 -6.25
C ARG A 61 4.95 9.21 -5.24
N GLU A 62 4.65 9.48 -3.96
CA GLU A 62 5.63 9.31 -2.89
C GLU A 62 5.95 7.83 -2.67
N ALA A 63 4.95 6.96 -2.67
CA ALA A 63 5.11 5.51 -2.55
C ALA A 63 5.98 4.95 -3.68
N ASP A 64 5.70 5.29 -4.95
CA ASP A 64 6.51 4.87 -6.12
C ASP A 64 7.98 5.33 -5.99
N SER A 65 8.21 6.56 -5.49
CA SER A 65 9.55 7.07 -5.21
C SER A 65 10.27 6.27 -4.13
N LEU A 66 9.58 5.91 -3.05
CA LEU A 66 10.14 5.04 -2.01
C LEU A 66 10.39 3.62 -2.52
N ARG A 67 9.49 3.05 -3.33
CA ARG A 67 9.68 1.75 -3.96
C ARG A 67 10.98 1.73 -4.75
N ARG A 68 11.24 2.73 -5.59
CA ARG A 68 12.49 2.83 -6.37
C ARG A 68 13.72 2.86 -5.47
N LYS A 69 13.69 3.67 -4.41
CA LYS A 69 14.78 3.74 -3.42
C LYS A 69 15.02 2.39 -2.75
N VAL A 70 13.95 1.69 -2.37
CA VAL A 70 14.04 0.34 -1.78
C VAL A 70 14.67 -0.64 -2.77
N MET A 71 14.24 -0.64 -4.04
CA MET A 71 14.83 -1.51 -5.07
C MET A 71 16.32 -1.25 -5.25
N ASP A 72 16.73 0.03 -5.28
CA ASP A 72 18.13 0.41 -5.40
C ASP A 72 18.96 -0.09 -4.21
N GLU A 73 18.44 0.02 -2.99
CA GLU A 73 19.14 -0.45 -1.79
C GLU A 73 19.22 -1.98 -1.70
N ILE A 74 18.14 -2.69 -2.05
CA ILE A 74 18.14 -4.16 -2.12
C ILE A 74 19.14 -4.65 -3.18
N SER A 75 19.26 -3.95 -4.30
CA SER A 75 20.19 -4.31 -5.38
C SER A 75 21.67 -4.25 -4.98
N LYS A 76 22.01 -3.49 -3.94
CA LYS A 76 23.39 -3.35 -3.43
C LYS A 76 23.69 -4.31 -2.27
N GLY A 77 22.67 -4.99 -1.74
CA GLY A 77 22.78 -5.83 -0.55
C GLY A 77 23.56 -7.14 -0.77
N GLU A 78 23.87 -7.81 0.35
CA GLU A 78 24.57 -9.11 0.39
C GLU A 78 23.61 -10.32 0.26
N LEU A 79 22.32 -10.07 0.00
CA LEU A 79 21.32 -11.15 -0.16
C LEU A 79 21.69 -12.10 -1.30
N SER A 80 21.40 -13.38 -1.09
CA SER A 80 21.45 -14.39 -2.15
C SER A 80 20.55 -13.97 -3.33
N PRO A 81 20.80 -14.45 -4.56
CA PRO A 81 19.95 -14.13 -5.71
C PRO A 81 18.47 -14.46 -5.48
N VAL A 82 18.18 -15.54 -4.74
CA VAL A 82 16.81 -15.99 -4.44
C VAL A 82 16.15 -15.06 -3.43
N ASP A 83 16.76 -14.84 -2.26
CA ASP A 83 16.18 -13.99 -1.21
C ASP A 83 15.99 -12.54 -1.68
N ARG A 84 16.91 -12.06 -2.53
CA ARG A 84 16.81 -10.75 -3.17
C ARG A 84 15.60 -10.68 -4.10
N ALA A 85 15.41 -11.69 -4.93
CA ALA A 85 14.27 -11.75 -5.85
C ALA A 85 12.95 -11.75 -5.08
N ASP A 86 12.86 -12.54 -4.01
CA ASP A 86 11.66 -12.63 -3.16
C ASP A 86 11.34 -11.30 -2.47
N LEU A 87 12.34 -10.62 -1.91
CA LEU A 87 12.13 -9.32 -1.27
C LEU A 87 11.75 -8.24 -2.29
N MET A 88 12.35 -8.25 -3.48
CA MET A 88 11.96 -7.35 -4.57
C MET A 88 10.53 -7.63 -5.04
N ASP A 89 10.12 -8.89 -5.16
CA ASP A 89 8.75 -9.26 -5.54
C ASP A 89 7.74 -8.81 -4.48
N LEU A 90 8.06 -8.98 -3.19
CA LEU A 90 7.23 -8.47 -2.09
C LEU A 90 7.01 -6.97 -2.20
N VAL A 91 8.08 -6.19 -2.37
CA VAL A 91 7.99 -4.72 -2.45
C VAL A 91 7.17 -4.29 -3.68
N LYS A 92 7.32 -4.97 -4.83
CA LYS A 92 6.47 -4.74 -6.02
C LYS A 92 5.00 -5.01 -5.73
N ARG A 93 4.68 -6.12 -5.07
CA ARG A 93 3.29 -6.48 -4.75
C ARG A 93 2.63 -5.51 -3.77
N VAL A 94 3.37 -5.01 -2.79
CA VAL A 94 2.90 -3.95 -1.90
C VAL A 94 2.58 -2.69 -2.71
N ASP A 95 3.48 -2.30 -3.61
CA ASP A 95 3.30 -1.11 -4.44
C ASP A 95 2.08 -1.19 -5.36
N MET A 96 1.78 -2.38 -5.90
CA MET A 96 0.56 -2.60 -6.68
C MET A 96 -0.72 -2.22 -5.92
N VAL A 97 -0.75 -2.31 -4.58
CA VAL A 97 -1.90 -1.88 -3.78
C VAL A 97 -2.09 -0.36 -3.89
N ALA A 98 -1.00 0.41 -3.85
CA ALA A 98 -1.03 1.86 -4.04
C ALA A 98 -1.47 2.22 -5.46
N ASP A 99 -0.90 1.57 -6.47
CA ASP A 99 -1.24 1.78 -7.89
C ASP A 99 -2.73 1.53 -8.16
N TRP A 100 -3.25 0.37 -7.74
CA TRP A 100 -4.65 0.03 -7.95
C TRP A 100 -5.60 0.93 -7.15
N SER A 101 -5.16 1.45 -6.00
CA SER A 101 -5.94 2.43 -5.26
C SER A 101 -6.06 3.75 -6.02
N ARG A 102 -4.95 4.21 -6.61
CA ARG A 102 -4.96 5.38 -7.50
C ARG A 102 -5.81 5.15 -8.74
N GLU A 103 -5.69 4.02 -9.41
CA GLU A 103 -6.52 3.71 -10.58
C GLU A 103 -8.01 3.64 -10.22
N SER A 104 -8.36 3.13 -9.04
CA SER A 104 -9.74 3.14 -8.53
C SER A 104 -10.31 4.55 -8.41
N THR A 105 -9.50 5.55 -8.03
CA THR A 105 -9.96 6.96 -8.00
C THR A 105 -10.28 7.52 -9.38
N ARG A 106 -9.56 7.10 -10.42
CA ARG A 106 -9.82 7.53 -11.80
C ARG A 106 -11.14 6.97 -12.30
N VAL A 107 -11.40 5.69 -11.99
CA VAL A 107 -12.69 5.04 -12.28
C VAL A 107 -13.81 5.74 -11.50
N LEU A 108 -13.61 6.00 -10.21
CA LEU A 108 -14.57 6.71 -9.36
C LEU A 108 -14.95 8.07 -9.94
N GLY A 109 -13.96 8.86 -10.39
CA GLY A 109 -14.18 10.18 -10.98
C GLY A 109 -14.94 10.17 -12.32
N ALA A 110 -14.96 9.05 -13.03
CA ALA A 110 -15.71 8.88 -14.27
C ALA A 110 -17.16 8.41 -14.04
N ILE A 111 -17.49 7.90 -12.85
CA ILE A 111 -18.81 7.36 -12.53
C ILE A 111 -19.71 8.49 -11.99
N PRO A 112 -20.88 8.74 -12.60
CA PRO A 112 -21.89 9.64 -12.03
C PRO A 112 -22.58 8.96 -10.85
N MET A 113 -21.99 9.08 -9.66
CA MET A 113 -22.41 8.36 -8.46
C MET A 113 -23.88 8.61 -8.08
N GLU A 114 -24.44 9.77 -8.43
CA GLU A 114 -25.86 10.08 -8.25
C GLU A 114 -26.80 9.14 -9.02
N LYS A 115 -26.34 8.56 -10.13
CA LYS A 115 -27.13 7.63 -10.96
C LYS A 115 -26.97 6.16 -10.57
N VAL A 116 -26.03 5.86 -9.66
CA VAL A 116 -25.75 4.49 -9.22
C VAL A 116 -26.82 4.04 -8.23
N PRO A 117 -27.44 2.85 -8.41
CA PRO A 117 -28.38 2.27 -7.45
C PRO A 117 -27.77 2.08 -6.06
N ASN A 118 -28.57 2.29 -5.00
CA ASN A 118 -28.12 2.16 -3.61
C ASN A 118 -27.46 0.81 -3.28
N PRO A 119 -27.98 -0.36 -3.73
CA PRO A 119 -27.32 -1.64 -3.44
C PRO A 119 -25.87 -1.72 -3.95
N ILE A 120 -25.57 -1.05 -5.07
CA ILE A 120 -24.21 -1.01 -5.63
C ILE A 120 -23.32 -0.05 -4.81
N LYS A 121 -23.86 1.09 -4.37
CA LYS A 121 -23.14 2.02 -3.49
C LYS A 121 -22.76 1.36 -2.17
N ASP A 122 -23.69 0.62 -1.57
CA ASP A 122 -23.47 -0.11 -0.32
C ASP A 122 -22.40 -1.20 -0.50
N ALA A 123 -22.47 -1.95 -1.60
CA ALA A 123 -21.45 -2.94 -1.95
C ALA A 123 -20.06 -2.31 -2.18
N CYS A 124 -19.97 -1.14 -2.80
CA CYS A 124 -18.71 -0.41 -2.96
C CYS A 124 -18.10 -0.02 -1.60
N ILE A 125 -18.93 0.47 -0.66
CA ILE A 125 -18.49 0.82 0.70
C ILE A 125 -18.01 -0.42 1.46
N GLU A 126 -18.73 -1.54 1.37
CA GLU A 126 -18.34 -2.79 2.02
C GLU A 126 -17.02 -3.33 1.44
N MET A 127 -16.89 -3.31 0.12
CA MET A 127 -15.69 -3.76 -0.58
C MET A 127 -14.45 -2.97 -0.14
N ILE A 128 -14.50 -1.63 -0.13
CA ILE A 128 -13.34 -0.83 0.26
C ILE A 128 -12.98 -0.99 1.74
N LYS A 129 -13.96 -1.17 2.62
CA LYS A 129 -13.70 -1.50 4.04
C LYS A 129 -12.95 -2.82 4.19
N ASN A 130 -13.30 -3.82 3.39
CA ASN A 130 -12.60 -5.11 3.41
C ASN A 130 -11.19 -4.99 2.83
N VAL A 131 -11.01 -4.22 1.75
CA VAL A 131 -9.68 -3.91 1.19
C VAL A 131 -8.79 -3.19 2.23
N ASN A 132 -9.34 -2.23 2.98
CA ASN A 132 -8.62 -1.54 4.05
C ASN A 132 -8.19 -2.52 5.16
N LYS A 133 -9.10 -3.39 5.64
CA LYS A 133 -8.76 -4.44 6.62
C LYS A 133 -7.65 -5.36 6.11
N CYS A 134 -7.72 -5.81 4.85
CA CYS A 134 -6.67 -6.63 4.25
C CYS A 134 -5.32 -5.89 4.19
N THR A 135 -5.33 -4.60 3.85
CA THR A 135 -4.12 -3.77 3.78
C THR A 135 -3.49 -3.56 5.15
N VAL A 136 -4.30 -3.34 6.20
CA VAL A 136 -3.82 -3.28 7.59
C VAL A 136 -3.19 -4.62 8.02
N SER A 137 -3.80 -5.76 7.66
CA SER A 137 -3.22 -7.07 7.93
C SER A 137 -1.89 -7.28 7.20
N LEU A 138 -1.81 -6.90 5.91
CA LEU A 138 -0.57 -6.92 5.14
C LEU A 138 0.53 -6.11 5.82
N GLN A 139 0.23 -4.86 6.21
CA GLN A 139 1.18 -3.99 6.91
C GLN A 139 1.69 -4.64 8.21
N LYS A 140 0.80 -5.25 9.00
CA LYS A 140 1.19 -5.96 10.23
C LYS A 140 2.12 -7.13 9.93
N CYS A 141 1.77 -8.00 8.98
CA CYS A 141 2.58 -9.17 8.62
C CYS A 141 3.97 -8.77 8.14
N VAL A 142 4.07 -7.79 7.24
CA VAL A 142 5.36 -7.34 6.70
C VAL A 142 6.22 -6.66 7.79
N ASN A 143 5.61 -5.83 8.65
CA ASN A 143 6.33 -5.22 9.78
C ASN A 143 6.85 -6.28 10.77
N LYS A 144 6.05 -7.30 11.06
CA LYS A 144 6.49 -8.41 11.92
C LYS A 144 7.62 -9.19 11.28
N MET A 145 7.53 -9.52 9.99
CA MET A 145 8.61 -10.20 9.26
C MET A 145 9.95 -9.45 9.36
N MET A 146 9.92 -8.11 9.46
CA MET A 146 11.12 -7.27 9.54
C MET A 146 11.66 -7.04 10.95
N THR A 147 10.82 -7.21 11.98
CA THR A 147 11.18 -6.88 13.38
C THR A 147 11.29 -8.11 14.28
N LYS A 148 10.44 -9.12 14.03
CA LYS A 148 10.33 -10.38 14.76
C LYS A 148 9.79 -11.48 13.82
N PRO A 149 10.65 -12.03 12.94
CA PRO A 149 10.23 -12.97 11.89
C PRO A 149 9.45 -14.19 12.42
N GLU A 150 9.75 -14.65 13.63
CA GLU A 150 9.07 -15.75 14.32
C GLU A 150 7.59 -15.48 14.66
N GLU A 151 7.17 -14.21 14.73
CA GLU A 151 5.79 -13.81 15.04
C GLU A 151 4.96 -13.47 13.78
N ALA A 152 5.55 -13.60 12.58
CA ALA A 152 4.95 -13.13 11.32
C ALA A 152 3.91 -14.08 10.70
N LEU A 153 3.78 -15.32 11.21
CA LEU A 153 2.82 -16.35 10.80
C LEU A 153 1.57 -16.38 11.69
#